data_AF-A0A1X9PB73-F1
#
_entry.id   AF-A0A1X9PB73-F1
#
_cell.length_a   1.000
_cell.length_b   1.000
_cell.length_c   1.000
_cell.angle_alpha   90.00
_cell.angle_beta   90.00
_cell.angle_gamma   90.00
#
_symmetry.space_group_name_H-M   'P 1'
#
loop_
_entity.id
_entity.type
_entity.pdbx_description
1 polymer ?
#
loop_
_entity_poly.entity_id
_entity_poly.type
_entity_poly.pdbx_seq_one_letter_code
_entity_poly.pdbx_strand_id
1 'polypeptide(L)'
;MAIFGTIRRFGLEHCDLPTMLWNVSVMLRVLTLNIDNKYKKRIPLAFYVITATVALSYFYVYMMSVAWFVAVRSRHTGLIVPAMVVGSLGISSEIGTTKLVYMFFNR
;
A
#
# COMPACT_ATOMS: atom_id res chain seq x y z
N MET A 1 -5.40 -26.01 -9.96
CA MET A 1 -5.49 -25.62 -11.39
C MET A 1 -6.30 -24.36 -11.67
N ALA A 2 -7.15 -23.84 -10.76
CA ALA A 2 -7.92 -22.60 -11.03
C ALA A 2 -7.07 -21.31 -11.06
N ILE A 3 -5.96 -21.27 -10.32
CA ILE A 3 -5.11 -20.09 -10.14
C ILE A 3 -4.45 -19.65 -11.47
N PHE A 4 -4.02 -20.59 -12.31
CA PHE A 4 -3.30 -20.28 -13.55
C PHE A 4 -4.19 -19.61 -14.61
N GLY A 5 -5.46 -20.02 -14.69
CA GLY A 5 -6.46 -19.39 -15.56
C GLY A 5 -6.86 -17.98 -15.08
N THR A 6 -6.90 -17.75 -13.76
CA THR A 6 -7.13 -16.41 -13.19
C THR A 6 -5.94 -15.49 -13.45
N ILE A 7 -4.70 -15.98 -13.32
CA ILE A 7 -3.48 -15.22 -13.64
C ILE A 7 -3.45 -14.81 -15.11
N ARG A 8 -3.95 -15.64 -16.03
CA ARG A 8 -3.99 -15.31 -17.47
C ARG A 8 -4.91 -14.14 -17.80
N ARG A 9 -5.92 -13.83 -16.96
CA ARG A 9 -6.79 -12.65 -17.11
C ARG A 9 -6.14 -11.34 -16.64
N PHE A 10 -4.98 -11.39 -15.98
CA PHE A 10 -4.19 -10.20 -15.65
C PHE A 10 -3.41 -9.65 -16.87
N GLY A 11 -3.43 -10.35 -18.01
CA GLY A 11 -2.70 -9.96 -19.22
C GLY A 11 -3.32 -8.76 -19.96
N LEU A 12 -2.46 -7.99 -20.64
CA LEU A 12 -2.75 -6.77 -21.44
C LEU A 12 -3.79 -6.96 -22.57
N GLU A 13 -4.23 -8.19 -22.82
CA GLU A 13 -5.16 -8.54 -23.90
C GLU A 13 -6.60 -8.09 -23.61
N HIS A 14 -6.90 -7.69 -22.37
CA HIS A 14 -8.23 -7.22 -21.94
C HIS A 14 -8.14 -5.79 -21.37
N CYS A 15 -8.49 -4.79 -22.19
CA CYS A 15 -8.55 -3.37 -21.82
C CYS A 15 -9.96 -2.92 -21.36
N ASP A 16 -10.76 -3.83 -20.83
CA ASP A 16 -12.10 -3.51 -20.35
C ASP A 16 -12.06 -2.91 -18.94
N LEU A 17 -12.77 -1.79 -18.75
CA LEU A 17 -13.00 -1.14 -17.45
C LEU A 17 -13.39 -2.14 -16.32
N PRO A 18 -14.31 -3.10 -16.52
CA PRO A 18 -14.63 -4.10 -15.50
C PRO A 18 -13.45 -5.03 -15.15
N THR A 19 -12.60 -5.38 -16.12
CA THR A 19 -11.43 -6.24 -15.89
C THR A 19 -10.35 -5.49 -15.10
N MET A 20 -10.14 -4.21 -15.39
CA MET A 20 -9.23 -3.35 -14.63
C MET A 20 -9.68 -3.19 -13.18
N LEU A 21 -10.97 -2.88 -12.96
CA LEU A 21 -11.55 -2.75 -11.62
C LEU A 21 -11.52 -4.06 -10.85
N TRP A 22 -11.75 -5.19 -11.53
CA TRP A 22 -11.60 -6.52 -10.95
C TRP A 22 -10.18 -6.75 -10.43
N ASN A 23 -9.17 -6.43 -11.24
CA ASN A 23 -7.76 -6.58 -10.90
C ASN A 23 -7.38 -5.78 -9.64
N VAL A 24 -7.78 -4.52 -9.62
CA VAL A 24 -7.57 -3.59 -8.50
C VAL A 24 -8.31 -4.09 -7.25
N SER A 25 -9.56 -4.56 -7.40
CA SER A 25 -10.33 -5.11 -6.28
C SER A 25 -9.67 -6.33 -5.64
N VAL A 26 -9.03 -7.20 -6.44
CA VAL A 26 -8.31 -8.37 -5.93
C VAL A 26 -7.05 -7.94 -5.16
N MET A 27 -6.28 -6.98 -5.68
CA MET A 27 -5.11 -6.43 -4.97
C MET A 27 -5.50 -5.73 -3.67
N LEU A 28 -6.55 -4.90 -3.70
CA LEU A 28 -7.02 -4.22 -2.50
C LEU A 28 -7.53 -5.18 -1.44
N ARG A 29 -8.09 -6.33 -1.85
CA ARG A 29 -8.55 -7.38 -0.93
C ARG A 29 -7.40 -8.01 -0.14
N VAL A 30 -6.21 -8.12 -0.73
CA VAL A 30 -4.98 -8.53 -0.03
C VAL A 30 -4.59 -7.50 1.02
N LEU A 31 -4.78 -6.22 0.71
CA LEU A 31 -4.61 -5.08 1.63
C LEU A 31 -5.86 -4.83 2.51
N THR A 32 -6.69 -5.86 2.72
CA THR A 32 -7.91 -5.85 3.55
C THR A 32 -8.97 -4.78 3.22
N LEU A 33 -8.84 -4.12 2.07
CA LEU A 33 -9.81 -3.18 1.54
C LEU A 33 -10.80 -3.88 0.61
N ASN A 34 -12.08 -3.73 0.90
CA ASN A 34 -13.15 -4.29 0.08
C ASN A 34 -13.99 -3.17 -0.55
N ILE A 35 -13.60 -2.75 -1.75
CA ILE A 35 -14.33 -1.75 -2.54
C ILE A 35 -15.60 -2.32 -3.21
N ASP A 36 -15.61 -3.62 -3.51
CA ASP A 36 -16.71 -4.23 -4.27
C ASP A 36 -17.75 -4.90 -3.35
N ASN A 37 -18.97 -4.37 -3.36
CA ASN A 37 -20.11 -4.88 -2.58
C ASN A 37 -20.68 -6.20 -3.16
N LYS A 38 -20.40 -6.56 -4.43
CA LYS A 38 -20.86 -7.83 -5.01
C LYS A 38 -20.13 -9.03 -4.41
N TYR A 39 -18.92 -8.87 -3.87
CA TYR A 39 -18.16 -9.98 -3.28
C TYR A 39 -18.39 -10.13 -1.78
N LYS A 40 -19.53 -10.71 -1.39
CA LYS A 40 -19.92 -11.05 -0.01
C LYS A 40 -19.07 -12.15 0.68
N LYS A 41 -17.90 -12.50 0.13
CA LYS A 41 -16.94 -13.41 0.79
C LYS A 41 -16.20 -12.64 1.88
N ARG A 42 -16.39 -13.07 3.14
CA ARG A 42 -15.65 -12.53 4.29
C ARG A 42 -14.15 -12.65 4.03
N ILE A 43 -13.44 -11.53 4.20
CA ILE A 43 -11.98 -11.53 4.23
C ILE A 43 -11.59 -12.25 5.53
N PRO A 44 -10.72 -13.28 5.49
CA PRO A 44 -10.32 -13.98 6.70
C PRO A 44 -9.57 -13.05 7.65
N LEU A 45 -9.84 -13.16 8.95
CA LEU A 45 -9.23 -12.35 10.02
C LEU A 45 -7.69 -12.38 9.99
N ALA A 46 -7.09 -13.46 9.48
CA ALA A 46 -5.64 -13.57 9.31
C ALA A 46 -5.07 -12.43 8.44
N PHE A 47 -5.75 -12.03 7.37
CA PHE A 47 -5.28 -10.92 6.52
C PHE A 47 -5.30 -9.59 7.28
N TYR A 48 -6.27 -9.37 8.17
CA TYR A 48 -6.32 -8.17 9.02
C TYR A 48 -5.11 -8.08 9.95
N VAL A 49 -4.76 -9.18 10.62
CA VAL A 49 -3.59 -9.24 11.51
C VAL A 49 -2.29 -9.01 10.75
N ILE A 50 -2.14 -9.64 9.57
CA ILE A 50 -0.96 -9.47 8.71
C ILE A 50 -0.86 -8.02 8.24
N THR A 51 -1.95 -7.43 7.74
CA THR A 51 -1.93 -6.03 7.28
C THR A 51 -1.63 -5.05 8.41
N ALA A 52 -2.16 -5.28 9.62
CA ALA A 52 -1.84 -4.45 10.77
C ALA A 52 -0.37 -4.57 11.18
N THR A 53 0.17 -5.79 11.18
CA THR A 53 1.59 -6.04 11.52
C THR A 53 2.52 -5.38 10.51
N VAL A 54 2.22 -5.50 9.20
CA VAL A 54 2.98 -4.87 8.12
C VAL A 54 2.87 -3.35 8.19
N ALA A 55 1.68 -2.80 8.47
CA ALA A 55 1.51 -1.36 8.61
C ALA A 55 2.30 -0.80 9.80
N LEU A 56 2.26 -1.48 10.95
CA LEU A 56 3.03 -1.09 12.14
C LEU A 56 4.54 -1.18 11.91
N SER A 57 5.02 -2.27 11.30
CA SER A 57 6.45 -2.42 11.01
C SER A 57 6.92 -1.41 9.97
N TYR A 58 6.11 -1.12 8.96
CA TYR A 58 6.36 -0.05 8.00
C TYR A 58 6.47 1.29 8.72
N PHE A 59 5.47 1.67 9.51
CA PHE A 59 5.45 2.95 10.21
C PHE A 59 6.66 3.08 11.16
N TYR A 60 6.98 2.03 11.91
CA TYR A 60 8.10 2.06 12.83
C TYR A 60 9.44 2.13 12.10
N VAL A 61 9.71 1.23 11.15
CA VAL A 61 11.04 1.14 10.52
C VAL A 61 11.25 2.26 9.52
N TYR A 62 10.27 2.51 8.64
CA TYR A 62 10.40 3.48 7.57
C TYR A 62 10.30 4.91 8.09
N MET A 63 9.28 5.25 8.87
CA MET A 63 9.06 6.63 9.32
C MET A 63 10.16 7.07 10.29
N MET A 64 10.57 6.20 11.22
CA MET A 64 11.69 6.53 12.12
C MET A 64 13.00 6.67 11.36
N SER A 65 13.26 5.85 10.34
CA SER A 65 14.50 5.96 9.53
C SER A 65 14.54 7.24 8.71
N VAL A 66 13.42 7.61 8.07
CA VAL A 66 13.31 8.87 7.31
C VAL A 66 13.42 10.07 8.24
N ALA A 67 12.72 10.07 9.37
CA ALA A 67 12.78 11.14 10.36
C ALA A 67 14.19 11.30 10.94
N TRP A 68 14.85 10.20 11.30
CA TRP A 68 16.22 10.21 11.80
C TRP A 68 17.22 10.71 10.74
N PHE A 69 17.07 10.27 9.48
CA PHE A 69 17.95 10.68 8.40
C PHE A 69 17.85 12.18 8.11
N VAL A 70 16.63 12.71 8.04
CA VAL A 70 16.37 14.13 7.76
C VAL A 70 16.75 15.01 8.96
N ALA A 71 16.38 14.62 10.18
CA ALA A 71 16.57 15.46 11.37
C ALA A 71 18.00 15.41 11.94
N VAL A 72 18.66 14.25 11.90
CA VAL A 72 19.97 14.04 12.55
C VAL A 72 21.09 13.86 11.54
N ARG A 73 20.98 12.89 10.64
CA ARG A 73 22.10 12.52 9.74
C ARG A 73 22.45 13.63 8.75
N SER A 74 21.44 14.27 8.15
CA SER A 74 21.66 15.35 7.18
C SER A 74 22.28 16.60 7.83
N ARG A 75 21.89 16.93 9.07
CA ARG A 75 22.48 18.05 9.82
C ARG A 75 23.97 17.85 10.10
N HIS A 76 24.38 16.64 10.45
CA HIS A 76 25.79 16.33 10.70
C HIS A 76 26.65 16.31 9.44
N THR A 77 26.10 15.91 8.30
CA THR A 77 26.87 15.70 7.05
C THR A 77 26.85 16.95 6.14
N GLY A 78 25.96 17.91 6.39
CA GLY A 78 25.79 19.11 5.56
C GLY A 78 25.21 18.83 4.16
N LEU A 79 24.76 17.59 3.90
CA LEU A 79 24.23 17.17 2.61
C LEU A 79 22.72 17.42 2.56
N ILE A 80 22.34 18.57 2.02
CA ILE A 80 20.96 19.06 1.97
C ILE A 80 20.14 18.38 0.85
N VAL A 81 20.76 18.16 -0.32
CA VAL A 81 20.12 17.52 -1.48
C VAL A 81 19.55 16.13 -1.18
N PRO A 82 20.33 15.17 -0.62
CA PRO A 82 19.78 13.85 -0.32
C PRO A 82 18.70 13.90 0.77
N ALA A 83 18.76 14.84 1.72
CA ALA A 83 17.69 15.03 2.70
C ALA A 83 16.39 15.53 2.07
N MET A 84 16.47 16.45 1.10
CA MET A 84 15.29 16.91 0.37
C MET A 84 14.64 15.75 -0.41
N VAL A 85 15.44 14.91 -1.07
CA VAL A 85 14.93 13.74 -1.80
C VAL A 85 14.30 12.72 -0.86
N VAL A 86 14.98 12.35 0.23
CA VAL A 86 14.45 11.39 1.21
C VAL A 86 13.21 11.93 1.91
N GLY A 87 13.16 13.24 2.19
CA GLY A 87 11.99 13.91 2.73
C GLY A 87 10.80 13.90 1.77
N SER A 88 11.01 14.21 0.48
CA SER A 88 9.93 14.18 -0.52
C SER A 88 9.39 12.76 -0.72
N LEU A 89 10.27 11.75 -0.75
CA LEU A 89 9.89 10.34 -0.83
C LEU A 89 9.09 9.90 0.40
N GLY A 90 9.53 10.31 1.60
CA GLY A 90 8.80 10.05 2.84
C GLY A 90 7.38 10.60 2.81
N ILE A 91 7.22 11.89 2.50
CA ILE A 91 5.90 12.54 2.41
C ILE A 91 5.02 11.88 1.33
N SER A 92 5.60 11.59 0.16
CA SER A 92 4.86 10.95 -0.94
C SER A 92 4.33 9.58 -0.55
N SER A 93 5.12 8.81 0.22
CA SER A 93 4.72 7.50 0.71
C SER A 93 3.61 7.59 1.76
N GLU A 94 3.67 8.57 2.66
CA GLU A 94 2.65 8.80 3.71
C GLU A 94 1.28 9.17 3.14
N ILE A 95 1.24 9.93 2.02
CA ILE A 95 -0.03 10.26 1.34
C ILE A 95 -0.74 8.98 0.87
N GLY A 96 0.02 8.03 0.33
CA GLY A 96 -0.51 6.73 -0.12
C GLY A 96 -1.11 5.93 1.04
N THR A 97 -0.38 5.80 2.14
CA THR A 97 -0.83 5.08 3.34
C THR A 97 -2.07 5.73 3.95
N THR A 98 -2.09 7.07 4.06
CA THR A 98 -3.23 7.82 4.60
C THR A 98 -4.50 7.61 3.78
N LYS A 99 -4.39 7.57 2.45
CA LYS A 99 -5.53 7.30 1.55
C LYS A 99 -6.11 5.89 1.76
N LEU A 100 -5.25 4.89 1.97
CA LEU A 100 -5.67 3.52 2.25
C LEU A 100 -6.39 3.43 3.60
N VAL A 101 -5.88 4.11 4.63
CA VAL A 101 -6.53 4.20 5.95
C VAL A 101 -7.89 4.89 5.85
N TYR A 102 -7.99 5.99 5.09
CA TYR A 102 -9.26 6.66 4.85
C TYR A 102 -10.29 5.74 4.19
N MET A 103 -9.90 5.01 3.14
CA MET A 103 -10.78 4.03 2.49
C MET A 103 -11.18 2.87 3.40
N PHE A 104 -10.33 2.50 4.35
CA PHE A 104 -10.63 1.46 5.33
C PHE A 104 -11.68 1.93 6.35
N PHE A 105 -11.56 3.18 6.81
CA PHE A 105 -12.47 3.76 7.80
C PHE A 105 -13.82 4.19 7.18
N ASN A 106 -13.78 4.76 5.97
CA ASN A 106 -14.95 5.20 5.21
C ASN A 106 -15.51 4.09 4.30
N ARG A 107 -15.63 2.88 4.84
CA ARG A 107 -16.12 1.71 4.12
C ARG A 107 -17.62 1.77 3.82
#